data_AF-A0AAP1C4H0-F1
#
_entry.id   AF-A0AAP1C4H0-F1
#
_cell.length_a   1.000
_cell.length_b   1.000
_cell.length_c   1.000
_cell.angle_alpha   90.00
_cell.angle_beta   90.00
_cell.angle_gamma   90.00
#
_symmetry.space_group_name_H-M   'P 1'
#
loop_
_entity.id
_entity.type
_entity.pdbx_description
1 polymer ?
#
loop_
_entity_poly.entity_id
_entity_poly.type
_entity_poly.pdbx_seq_one_letter_code
_entity_poly.pdbx_strand_id
1 'polypeptide(L)'
;MQLQKLQAQLAELDQRIRAARRRERNAALAQVRQIVTNYALTAREIFGQGYSDRAKLFTAGAKYRDPATGATWSGRGRAPAWIAGRDRTAFLIRD
;
A
#
# COMPACT_ATOMS: atom_id res chain seq x y z
N MET A 1 -4.02 9.11 33.76
CA MET A 1 -4.88 7.91 33.63
C MET A 1 -5.90 8.00 32.48
N GLN A 2 -6.55 9.15 32.20
CA GLN A 2 -7.56 9.24 31.12
C GLN A 2 -6.96 9.33 29.70
N LEU A 3 -5.85 10.05 29.53
CA LEU A 3 -5.17 10.17 28.23
C LEU A 3 -4.73 8.81 27.67
N GLN A 4 -4.13 7.96 28.51
CA GLN A 4 -3.70 6.61 28.12
C GLN A 4 -4.87 5.73 27.69
N LYS A 5 -6.03 5.87 28.33
CA LYS A 5 -7.25 5.13 27.96
C LYS A 5 -7.75 5.54 26.57
N LEU A 6 -7.76 6.85 26.27
CA LEU A 6 -8.15 7.36 24.96
C LEU A 6 -7.16 6.93 23.86
N GLN A 7 -5.86 6.91 24.16
CA GLN A 7 -4.83 6.42 23.24
C GLN A 7 -4.99 4.93 22.93
N ALA A 8 -5.30 4.10 23.95
CA ALA A 8 -5.56 2.67 23.76
C ALA A 8 -6.79 2.43 22.86
N GLN A 9 -7.87 3.20 23.07
CA GLN A 9 -9.08 3.12 22.24
C GLN A 9 -8.80 3.51 20.79
N LEU A 10 -7.99 4.55 20.56
CA LEU A 10 -7.59 4.95 19.21
C LEU A 10 -6.77 3.86 18.52
N ALA A 11 -5.80 3.26 19.22
CA ALA A 11 -4.99 2.17 18.68
C ALA A 11 -5.84 0.95 18.30
N GLU A 12 -6.82 0.60 19.13
CA GLU A 12 -7.74 -0.50 18.85
C GLU A 12 -8.64 -0.21 17.64
N LEU A 13 -9.20 1.00 17.56
CA LEU A 13 -9.99 1.42 16.40
C LEU A 13 -9.16 1.39 15.10
N ASP A 14 -7.91 1.85 15.16
CA ASP A 14 -6.98 1.80 14.04
C ASP A 14 -6.71 0.37 13.56
N GLN A 15 -6.51 -0.57 14.49
CA GLN A 15 -6.33 -1.98 14.17
C GLN A 15 -7.58 -2.55 13.51
N ARG A 16 -8.76 -2.24 14.03
CA ARG A 16 -10.05 -2.67 13.46
C ARG A 16 -10.26 -2.12 12.05
N ILE A 17 -9.95 -0.84 11.80
CA ILE A 17 -10.03 -0.22 10.47
C ILE A 17 -9.08 -0.92 9.49
N ARG A 18 -7.83 -1.16 9.90
CA ARG A 18 -6.86 -1.86 9.05
C ARG A 18 -7.29 -3.29 8.74
N ALA A 19 -7.83 -4.00 9.74
CA ALA A 19 -8.35 -5.35 9.55
C ALA A 19 -9.55 -5.38 8.60
N ALA A 20 -10.50 -4.45 8.76
CA ALA A 20 -11.66 -4.31 7.87
C ALA A 20 -11.24 -4.04 6.42
N ARG A 21 -10.34 -3.06 6.19
CA ARG A 21 -9.81 -2.77 4.84
C ARG A 21 -9.10 -3.97 4.21
N ARG A 22 -8.35 -4.75 4.99
CA ARG A 22 -7.70 -5.97 4.49
C ARG A 22 -8.73 -7.02 4.07
N ARG A 23 -9.78 -7.21 4.87
CA ARG A 23 -10.88 -8.14 4.56
C ARG A 23 -11.60 -7.74 3.27
N GLU A 24 -11.99 -6.48 3.15
CA GLU A 24 -12.66 -5.95 1.95
C GLU A 24 -11.78 -6.11 0.70
N ARG A 25 -10.50 -5.74 0.79
CA ARG A 25 -9.56 -5.91 -0.31
C ARG A 25 -9.39 -7.38 -0.71
N ASN A 26 -9.28 -8.28 0.26
CA ASN A 26 -9.12 -9.70 -0.01
C ASN A 26 -10.39 -10.30 -0.64
N ALA A 27 -11.57 -9.85 -0.21
CA ALA A 27 -12.84 -10.24 -0.83
C ALA A 27 -12.92 -9.77 -2.29
N ALA A 28 -12.55 -8.52 -2.57
CA ALA A 28 -12.49 -8.01 -3.94
C ALA A 28 -11.48 -8.80 -4.79
N LEU A 29 -10.31 -9.13 -4.25
CA LEU A 29 -9.32 -9.97 -4.96
C LEU A 29 -9.84 -11.37 -5.25
N ALA A 30 -10.58 -11.98 -4.33
CA ALA A 30 -11.20 -13.29 -4.55
C ALA A 30 -12.23 -13.22 -5.69
N GLN A 31 -13.08 -12.19 -5.70
CA GLN A 31 -14.05 -11.98 -6.78
C GLN A 31 -13.37 -11.77 -8.14
N VAL A 32 -12.32 -10.94 -8.21
CA VAL A 32 -11.56 -10.75 -9.44
C VAL A 32 -10.97 -12.08 -9.91
N ARG A 33 -10.36 -12.86 -9.01
CA ARG A 33 -9.79 -14.18 -9.37
C ARG A 33 -10.85 -15.14 -9.91
N GLN A 34 -12.07 -15.13 -9.34
CA GLN A 34 -13.18 -15.93 -9.86
C GLN A 34 -13.57 -15.50 -11.26
N ILE A 35 -13.72 -14.20 -11.52
CA ILE A 35 -14.06 -13.67 -12.85
C ILE A 35 -12.98 -14.07 -13.86
N VAL A 36 -11.70 -13.90 -13.51
CA VAL A 36 -10.57 -14.29 -14.37
C VAL A 36 -10.61 -15.77 -14.72
N THR A 37 -10.92 -16.63 -13.74
CA THR A 37 -10.97 -18.09 -13.94
C THR A 37 -12.19 -18.49 -14.77
N ASN A 38 -13.37 -17.94 -14.48
CA ASN A 38 -14.63 -18.30 -15.14
C ASN A 38 -14.62 -18.00 -16.63
N TYR A 39 -13.98 -16.90 -17.03
CA TYR A 39 -13.90 -16.48 -18.43
C TYR A 39 -12.54 -16.76 -19.07
N ALA A 40 -11.66 -17.51 -18.39
CA ALA A 40 -10.29 -17.81 -18.83
C ALA A 40 -9.51 -16.57 -19.32
N LEU A 41 -9.70 -15.43 -18.64
CA LEU A 41 -9.11 -14.15 -19.05
C LEU A 41 -7.60 -14.16 -18.85
N THR A 42 -6.88 -13.68 -19.85
CA THR A 42 -5.43 -13.50 -19.72
C THR A 42 -5.10 -12.17 -19.05
N ALA A 43 -3.93 -12.11 -18.40
CA ALA A 43 -3.44 -10.85 -17.82
C ALA A 43 -3.32 -9.72 -18.86
N ARG A 44 -3.07 -10.06 -20.14
CA ARG A 44 -3.01 -9.08 -21.24
C ARG A 44 -4.38 -8.45 -21.53
N GLU A 45 -5.46 -9.21 -21.42
CA GLU A 45 -6.82 -8.69 -21.63
C GLU A 45 -7.29 -7.82 -20.47
N ILE A 46 -6.91 -8.18 -19.24
CA ILE A 46 -7.30 -7.44 -18.03
C ILE A 46 -6.52 -6.12 -17.91
N PHE A 47 -5.22 -6.14 -18.20
CA PHE A 47 -4.33 -5.02 -17.91
C PHE A 47 -3.79 -4.31 -19.17
N GLY A 48 -4.07 -4.83 -20.36
CA GLY A 48 -3.65 -4.29 -21.65
C GLY A 48 -2.20 -4.60 -22.03
N GLN A 49 -1.81 -4.13 -23.21
CA GLN A 49 -0.45 -4.24 -23.73
C GLN A 49 0.48 -3.30 -22.92
N GLY A 50 1.49 -3.87 -22.25
CA GLY A 50 2.41 -3.14 -21.36
C GLY A 50 2.28 -3.45 -19.86
N TYR A 51 1.43 -4.43 -19.48
CA TYR A 51 1.29 -4.86 -18.09
C TYR A 51 2.63 -5.26 -17.44
N SER A 52 3.54 -5.91 -18.17
CA SER A 52 4.86 -6.28 -17.63
C SER A 52 5.71 -5.08 -17.22
N ASP A 53 5.64 -3.97 -17.96
CA ASP A 53 6.44 -2.77 -17.71
C ASP A 53 5.80 -1.89 -16.63
N ARG A 54 4.46 -1.75 -16.65
CA ARG A 54 3.74 -1.03 -15.59
C ARG A 54 3.67 -1.81 -14.28
N ALA A 55 3.54 -3.14 -14.30
CA ALA A 55 3.65 -3.95 -13.09
C ALA A 55 5.02 -3.76 -12.44
N LYS A 56 6.12 -3.77 -13.19
CA LYS A 56 7.45 -3.41 -12.64
C LYS A 56 7.53 -2.00 -12.02
N LEU A 57 6.71 -1.05 -12.50
CA LEU A 57 6.56 0.29 -11.90
C LEU A 57 5.70 0.28 -10.61
N PHE A 58 4.63 -0.52 -10.56
CA PHE A 58 3.70 -0.62 -9.43
C PHE A 58 4.10 -1.66 -8.36
N THR A 59 4.97 -2.62 -8.68
CA THR A 59 5.56 -3.60 -7.75
C THR A 59 6.83 -3.07 -7.10
N ALA A 60 7.24 -1.83 -7.39
CA ALA A 60 8.20 -1.13 -6.55
C ALA A 60 7.51 -0.82 -5.21
N GLY A 61 7.61 -1.76 -4.26
CA GLY A 61 7.11 -1.59 -2.91
C GLY A 61 7.57 -0.26 -2.32
N ALA A 62 6.76 0.31 -1.42
CA ALA A 62 7.14 1.51 -0.69
C ALA A 62 8.53 1.29 -0.08
N LYS A 63 9.52 2.07 -0.53
CA LYS A 63 10.91 1.98 -0.05
C LYS A 63 11.13 2.95 1.11
N TYR A 64 10.41 4.08 1.08
CA TYR A 64 10.53 5.14 2.06
C TYR A 64 9.16 5.47 2.67
N ARG A 65 9.17 5.86 3.96
CA ARG A 65 8.00 6.31 4.71
C ARG A 65 8.35 7.57 5.50
N ASP A 66 7.45 8.54 5.46
CA ASP A 66 7.50 9.72 6.31
C ASP A 66 7.17 9.34 7.77
N PRO A 67 8.08 9.58 8.75
CA PRO A 67 7.79 9.32 10.15
C PRO A 67 6.70 10.23 10.73
N ALA A 68 6.47 11.41 10.15
CA ALA A 68 5.50 12.37 10.68
C ALA A 68 4.07 12.07 10.19
N THR A 69 3.90 11.85 8.88
CA THR A 69 2.56 11.67 8.27
C THR A 69 2.24 10.21 7.92
N GLY A 70 3.23 9.33 7.91
CA GLY A 70 3.08 7.96 7.44
C GLY A 70 2.95 7.83 5.92
N ALA A 71 3.09 8.92 5.14
CA ALA A 71 3.11 8.89 3.68
C ALA A 71 4.23 7.98 3.18
N THR A 72 4.02 7.28 2.07
CA THR A 72 5.00 6.34 1.51
C THR A 72 5.43 6.74 0.12
N TRP A 73 6.67 6.42 -0.23
CA TRP A 73 7.25 6.68 -1.54
C TRP A 73 8.10 5.49 -2.00
N SER A 74 7.92 5.08 -3.24
CA SER A 74 8.62 3.95 -3.85
C SER A 74 10.09 4.25 -4.18
N GLY A 75 10.52 5.51 -4.06
CA GLY A 75 11.86 5.95 -4.46
C GLY A 75 12.03 6.20 -5.95
N ARG A 76 10.95 6.05 -6.75
CA ARG A 76 10.90 6.34 -8.18
C ARG A 76 10.05 7.59 -8.44
N GLY A 77 10.42 8.38 -9.45
CA GLY A 77 9.73 9.63 -9.82
C GLY A 77 10.17 10.83 -8.98
N ARG A 78 9.36 11.91 -8.99
CA ARG A 78 9.64 13.13 -8.22
C ARG A 78 9.61 12.84 -6.72
N ALA A 79 10.68 13.19 -6.02
CA ALA A 79 10.76 13.04 -4.57
C ALA A 79 9.72 13.94 -3.89
N PRO A 80 8.90 13.41 -2.96
CA PRO A 80 8.01 14.21 -2.13
C PRO A 80 8.77 15.21 -1.26
N ALA A 81 8.12 16.32 -0.87
CA ALA A 81 8.74 17.39 -0.09
C ALA A 81 9.34 16.93 1.26
N TRP A 82 8.80 15.87 1.86
CA TRP A 82 9.25 15.35 3.15
C TRP A 82 10.58 14.58 3.10
N ILE A 83 10.99 14.08 1.92
CA ILE A 83 12.26 13.35 1.71
C ILE A 83 13.20 14.05 0.71
N ALA A 84 12.69 15.01 -0.07
CA ALA A 84 13.50 15.80 -0.99
C ALA A 84 14.59 16.58 -0.23
N GLY A 85 15.86 16.41 -0.64
CA GLY A 85 17.01 17.11 -0.05
C GLY A 85 17.47 16.60 1.33
N ARG A 86 16.85 15.55 1.87
CA ARG A 86 17.23 14.94 3.15
C ARG A 86 17.93 13.60 2.94
N ASP A 87 18.63 13.11 3.96
CA ASP A 87 19.17 11.76 3.92
C ASP A 87 18.02 10.75 3.87
N ARG A 88 17.96 10.01 2.77
CA ARG A 88 16.89 9.07 2.46
C ARG A 88 16.95 7.83 3.34
N THR A 89 18.12 7.52 3.92
CA THR A 89 18.30 6.36 4.78
C THR A 89 17.42 6.42 6.04
N ALA A 90 17.18 7.63 6.56
CA ALA A 90 16.35 7.89 7.74
C ALA A 90 14.85 7.57 7.51
N PHE A 91 14.42 7.49 6.24
CA PHE A 91 13.03 7.23 5.86
C PHE A 91 12.83 5.81 5.34
N LEU A 92 13.87 4.96 5.31
CA LEU A 92 13.75 3.61 4.78
C LEU A 92 12.77 2.78 5.62
N ILE A 93 11.84 2.13 4.94
CA ILE A 93 11.01 1.09 5.56
C ILE A 93 11.92 -0.13 5.75
N ARG A 94 12.33 -0.40 6.99
CA ARG A 94 12.91 -1.68 7.40
C ARG A 94 11.74 -2.57 7.81
N ASP A 95 11.49 -3.64 7.06
CA ASP A 95 10.61 -4.74 7.49
C ASP A 95 11.19 -5.44 8.73
#